data_AF-A0A495QMB0-F1
#
_entry.id   AF-A0A495QMB0-F1
#
_cell.length_a   1.000
_cell.length_b   1.000
_cell.length_c   1.000
_cell.angle_alpha   90.00
_cell.angle_beta   90.00
_cell.angle_gamma   90.00
#
_symmetry.space_group_name_H-M   'P 1'
#
loop_
_entity.id
_entity.type
_entity.pdbx_description
1 polymer ?
#
loop_
_entity_poly.entity_id
_entity_poly.type
_entity_poly.pdbx_seq_one_letter_code
_entity_poly.pdbx_strand_id
1 'polypeptide(L)'
;MTQMTQNCAELLRLTPGTLGEVTDEQTARTRLAGRIGTDESAYEEFRRACRFESPYAASWVHGPGEKCPYLSLELAAAELDDDRYRATLADIVLSTSTAIPYDYRALAADELLRFGPGPFTGDLEEAVDAYEPLGHRTTETKLVVTTDGIDHLFEVPDTVAGRIDVLTAASRAKTLESRHLLARRILGRAPRAQAPASEAERLIVDDAGTDMISPSDYLVPWDQEFPGADGAAALTLAELMRIVLLCPEFKLPDVRVRPVLVDFYRSVLRISGRSIIGLSAGVFHVEHGTLTTPSYYYQGRDAILGKGLVIDCVGGAILQSGSFLGGGFMPILIHTHKHIRKSGEAGASERKRILPCIFVAEEGARFPMDAIGLFETVDYLGKDTPYEGIRALPIDE
;
A
#
# COMPACT_ATOMS: atom_id res chain seq x y z
N MET A 1 17.40 -45.62 -10.26
CA MET A 1 16.73 -44.31 -10.21
C MET A 1 16.09 -44.18 -8.85
N THR A 2 16.81 -43.55 -7.92
CA THR A 2 16.32 -43.17 -6.59
C THR A 2 16.25 -41.66 -6.61
N GLN A 3 15.05 -41.12 -6.84
CA GLN A 3 14.75 -39.71 -6.61
C GLN A 3 14.96 -39.46 -5.11
N MET A 4 15.93 -38.61 -4.78
CA MET A 4 16.08 -38.08 -3.43
C MET A 4 14.88 -37.19 -3.15
N THR A 5 13.96 -37.65 -2.31
CA THR A 5 12.96 -36.80 -1.66
C THR A 5 13.74 -35.86 -0.74
N GLN A 6 14.05 -34.65 -1.22
CA GLN A 6 14.55 -33.59 -0.34
C GLN A 6 13.44 -33.25 0.67
N ASN A 7 13.84 -33.14 1.93
CA ASN A 7 12.92 -32.85 3.03
C ASN A 7 12.39 -31.41 2.89
N CYS A 8 11.26 -31.24 2.19
CA CYS A 8 10.63 -29.94 1.93
C CYS A 8 10.31 -29.13 3.20
N ALA A 9 10.34 -29.76 4.39
CA ALA A 9 10.22 -29.06 5.67
C ALA A 9 11.41 -28.14 5.99
N GLU A 10 12.52 -28.21 5.25
CA GLU A 10 13.66 -27.30 5.38
C GLU A 10 13.42 -25.96 4.63
N LEU A 11 12.58 -25.96 3.59
CA LEU A 11 12.20 -24.77 2.82
C LEU A 11 11.35 -23.79 3.64
N LEU A 12 10.57 -24.31 4.59
CA LEU A 12 9.76 -23.54 5.51
C LEU A 12 10.55 -23.32 6.83
N ARG A 13 11.51 -22.39 6.84
CA ARG A 13 12.22 -21.91 8.06
C ARG A 13 11.30 -21.26 9.10
N LEU A 14 10.54 -22.05 9.86
CA LEU A 14 9.75 -21.56 10.99
C LEU A 14 10.56 -20.59 11.87
N THR A 15 10.06 -19.37 12.08
CA THR A 15 10.75 -18.36 12.89
C THR A 15 11.03 -18.90 14.30
N PRO A 16 12.29 -18.87 14.76
CA PRO A 16 12.65 -19.18 16.14
C PRO A 16 11.86 -18.27 17.09
N GLY A 17 11.13 -18.86 18.04
CA GLY A 17 10.38 -18.11 19.08
C GLY A 17 8.86 -18.13 18.91
N THR A 18 8.32 -18.20 17.69
CA THR A 18 6.85 -18.28 17.46
C THR A 18 6.23 -19.64 17.87
N LEU A 19 7.05 -20.69 17.93
CA LEU A 19 6.63 -22.07 18.23
C LEU A 19 6.40 -22.34 19.72
N GLY A 20 7.14 -21.67 20.60
CA GLY A 20 7.10 -21.93 22.05
C GLY A 20 5.72 -21.74 22.68
N GLU A 21 4.85 -20.95 22.05
CA GLU A 21 3.51 -20.64 22.57
C GLU A 21 2.42 -21.61 22.07
N VAL A 22 2.66 -22.45 21.04
CA VAL A 22 1.58 -23.24 20.40
C VAL A 22 1.94 -24.72 20.09
N THR A 23 3.20 -25.10 19.82
CA THR A 23 3.62 -26.51 19.53
C THR A 23 5.15 -26.61 19.40
N ASP A 24 5.78 -27.73 19.80
CA ASP A 24 7.22 -27.92 19.61
C ASP A 24 7.63 -28.08 18.14
N GLU A 25 8.85 -27.63 17.80
CA GLU A 25 9.36 -27.54 16.43
C GLU A 25 9.34 -28.89 15.68
N GLN A 26 9.72 -29.98 16.36
CA GLN A 26 9.80 -31.31 15.74
C GLN A 26 8.41 -31.82 15.37
N THR A 27 7.41 -31.58 16.22
CA THR A 27 6.01 -31.92 15.97
C THR A 27 5.40 -31.07 14.85
N ALA A 28 5.68 -29.77 14.79
CA ALA A 28 5.25 -28.90 13.70
C ALA A 28 5.84 -29.35 12.35
N ARG A 29 7.15 -29.61 12.32
CA ARG A 29 7.86 -30.13 11.13
C ARG A 29 7.29 -31.46 10.68
N THR A 30 7.03 -32.39 11.60
CA THR A 30 6.44 -33.71 11.27
C THR A 30 5.02 -33.58 10.72
N ARG A 31 4.20 -32.67 11.26
CA ARG A 31 2.85 -32.38 10.73
C ARG A 31 2.89 -31.73 9.34
N LEU A 32 3.81 -30.80 9.11
CA LEU A 32 4.01 -30.17 7.80
C LEU A 32 4.52 -31.19 6.78
N ALA A 33 5.52 -32.01 7.13
CA ALA A 33 6.03 -33.08 6.29
C ALA A 33 4.94 -34.11 5.92
N GLY A 34 4.06 -34.45 6.87
CA GLY A 34 2.91 -35.32 6.61
C GLY A 34 1.82 -34.70 5.73
N ARG A 35 1.78 -33.36 5.59
CA ARG A 35 0.84 -32.63 4.73
C ARG A 35 1.40 -32.36 3.33
N ILE A 36 2.71 -32.19 3.22
CA ILE A 36 3.43 -31.77 2.00
C ILE A 36 4.01 -33.00 1.27
N GLY A 37 3.35 -34.16 1.34
CA GLY A 37 3.91 -35.47 0.97
C GLY A 37 4.40 -35.68 -0.49
N THR A 38 4.37 -34.65 -1.34
CA THR A 38 4.90 -34.63 -2.71
C THR A 38 5.52 -33.26 -3.05
N ASP A 39 6.47 -33.24 -3.99
CA ASP A 39 7.08 -32.01 -4.51
C ASP A 39 6.04 -31.03 -5.07
N GLU A 40 4.96 -31.55 -5.66
CA GLU A 40 3.85 -30.74 -6.16
C GLU A 40 3.06 -30.06 -5.02
N SER A 41 2.83 -30.78 -3.92
CA SER A 41 2.21 -30.19 -2.72
C SER A 41 3.12 -29.15 -2.08
N ALA A 42 4.44 -29.36 -2.13
CA ALA A 42 5.43 -28.44 -1.60
C ALA A 42 5.45 -27.15 -2.41
N TYR A 43 5.49 -27.28 -3.73
CA TYR A 43 5.36 -26.18 -4.66
C TYR A 43 4.07 -25.40 -4.43
N GLU A 44 2.94 -26.09 -4.26
CA GLU A 44 1.65 -25.43 -4.02
C GLU A 44 1.61 -24.67 -2.68
N GLU A 45 2.14 -25.24 -1.59
CA GLU A 45 2.26 -24.52 -0.31
C GLU A 45 3.20 -23.32 -0.42
N PHE A 46 4.29 -23.46 -1.16
CA PHE A 46 5.24 -22.38 -1.40
C PHE A 46 4.66 -21.27 -2.27
N ARG A 47 3.89 -21.63 -3.32
CA ARG A 47 3.11 -20.71 -4.16
C ARG A 47 2.10 -19.95 -3.32
N ARG A 48 1.37 -20.65 -2.44
CA ARG A 48 0.44 -20.03 -1.48
C ARG A 48 1.14 -19.04 -0.57
N ALA A 49 2.32 -19.40 -0.05
CA ALA A 49 3.15 -18.49 0.72
C ALA A 49 3.46 -17.25 -0.13
N CYS A 50 4.09 -17.39 -1.29
CA CYS A 50 4.43 -16.27 -2.18
C CYS A 50 3.23 -15.37 -2.56
N ARG A 51 2.01 -15.92 -2.61
CA ARG A 51 0.78 -15.16 -2.90
C ARG A 51 0.05 -14.61 -1.68
N PHE A 52 0.66 -14.67 -0.49
CA PHE A 52 0.08 -14.23 0.80
C PHE A 52 -1.24 -14.93 1.12
N GLU A 53 -1.43 -16.15 0.60
CA GLU A 53 -2.65 -16.93 0.81
C GLU A 53 -2.63 -17.56 2.20
N SER A 54 -3.80 -17.69 2.84
CA SER A 54 -3.93 -18.34 4.15
C SER A 54 -3.24 -19.70 4.15
N PRO A 55 -2.42 -20.06 5.18
CA PRO A 55 -2.20 -19.36 6.45
C PRO A 55 -1.06 -18.32 6.43
N TYR A 56 -0.45 -18.02 5.28
CA TYR A 56 0.82 -17.29 5.20
C TYR A 56 0.71 -15.77 5.20
N ALA A 57 -0.49 -15.19 5.25
CA ALA A 57 -0.72 -13.74 5.26
C ALA A 57 0.02 -12.96 6.38
N ALA A 58 0.51 -13.65 7.42
CA ALA A 58 1.35 -13.09 8.50
C ALA A 58 2.62 -13.93 8.77
N SER A 59 3.08 -14.70 7.78
CA SER A 59 4.22 -15.61 7.91
C SER A 59 5.57 -14.87 7.90
N TRP A 60 6.57 -15.43 8.60
CA TRP A 60 7.97 -15.01 8.54
C TRP A 60 8.58 -15.09 7.13
N VAL A 61 7.97 -15.89 6.24
CA VAL A 61 8.35 -16.02 4.82
C VAL A 61 8.27 -14.66 4.11
N HIS A 62 7.45 -13.72 4.58
CA HIS A 62 7.34 -12.37 4.04
C HIS A 62 8.19 -11.33 4.76
N GLY A 63 9.09 -11.77 5.64
CA GLY A 63 10.07 -10.92 6.31
C GLY A 63 11.22 -10.48 5.40
N PRO A 64 12.18 -9.72 5.95
CA PRO A 64 13.39 -9.32 5.23
C PRO A 64 14.17 -10.53 4.74
N GLY A 65 14.55 -10.50 3.47
CA GLY A 65 15.55 -11.39 2.90
C GLY A 65 16.97 -10.81 3.02
N GLU A 66 17.98 -11.64 2.78
CA GLU A 66 19.39 -11.21 2.82
C GLU A 66 19.84 -10.48 1.53
N LYS A 67 19.27 -10.86 0.38
CA LYS A 67 19.61 -10.42 -0.98
C LYS A 67 18.49 -9.62 -1.66
N CYS A 68 17.26 -9.78 -1.20
CA CYS A 68 16.09 -9.11 -1.71
C CYS A 68 15.15 -8.70 -0.55
N PRO A 69 14.23 -7.76 -0.79
CA PRO A 69 13.40 -7.24 0.30
C PRO A 69 12.37 -8.22 0.86
N TYR A 70 12.17 -9.39 0.25
CA TYR A 70 11.21 -10.40 0.71
C TYR A 70 11.82 -11.80 0.65
N LEU A 71 11.99 -12.43 1.80
CA LEU A 71 12.56 -13.77 1.90
C LEU A 71 11.85 -14.80 1.01
N SER A 72 10.54 -14.66 0.80
CA SER A 72 9.75 -15.53 -0.09
C SER A 72 10.25 -15.53 -1.54
N LEU A 73 10.67 -14.39 -2.10
CA LEU A 73 11.21 -14.35 -3.46
C LEU A 73 12.60 -14.96 -3.54
N GLU A 74 13.41 -14.83 -2.48
CA GLU A 74 14.74 -15.48 -2.42
C GLU A 74 14.63 -16.99 -2.37
N LEU A 75 13.73 -17.48 -1.51
CA LEU A 75 13.44 -18.91 -1.39
C LEU A 75 12.91 -19.43 -2.73
N ALA A 76 12.08 -18.65 -3.43
CA ALA A 76 11.55 -19.03 -4.74
C ALA A 76 12.67 -19.20 -5.76
N ALA A 77 13.60 -18.25 -5.80
CA ALA A 77 14.72 -18.26 -6.73
C ALA A 77 15.74 -19.36 -6.43
N ALA A 78 15.91 -19.75 -5.16
CA ALA A 78 16.89 -20.75 -4.74
C ALA A 78 16.40 -22.19 -4.91
N GLU A 79 15.08 -22.40 -4.82
CA GLU A 79 14.51 -23.73 -4.58
C GLU A 79 13.63 -24.24 -5.72
N LEU A 80 13.20 -23.35 -6.62
CA LEU A 80 12.39 -23.71 -7.79
C LEU A 80 13.27 -23.84 -9.04
N ASP A 81 12.91 -24.80 -9.90
CA ASP A 81 13.45 -24.83 -11.27
C ASP A 81 12.98 -23.61 -12.08
N ASP A 82 13.70 -23.30 -13.16
CA ASP A 82 13.48 -22.10 -13.97
C ASP A 82 12.03 -21.94 -14.46
N ASP A 83 11.35 -23.04 -14.81
CA ASP A 83 9.98 -22.97 -15.33
C ASP A 83 8.97 -22.74 -14.21
N ARG A 84 9.12 -23.41 -13.07
CA ARG A 84 8.30 -23.18 -11.88
C ARG A 84 8.54 -21.81 -11.24
N TYR A 85 9.78 -21.34 -11.26
CA TYR A 85 10.12 -20.00 -10.80
C TYR A 85 9.47 -18.95 -11.70
N ARG A 86 9.63 -19.07 -13.04
CA ARG A 86 8.97 -18.20 -14.01
C ARG A 86 7.45 -18.19 -13.83
N ALA A 87 6.84 -19.36 -13.67
CA ALA A 87 5.41 -19.49 -13.41
C ALA A 87 4.99 -18.77 -12.12
N THR A 88 5.74 -18.95 -11.03
CA THR A 88 5.48 -18.28 -9.75
C THR A 88 5.57 -16.75 -9.88
N LEU A 89 6.57 -16.23 -10.60
CA LEU A 89 6.73 -14.80 -10.83
C LEU A 89 5.56 -14.24 -11.67
N ALA A 90 5.23 -14.90 -12.79
CA ALA A 90 4.10 -14.51 -13.64
C ALA A 90 2.78 -14.53 -12.86
N ASP A 91 2.57 -15.57 -12.06
CA ASP A 91 1.41 -15.71 -11.19
C ASP A 91 1.29 -14.57 -10.17
N ILE A 92 2.39 -14.17 -9.53
CA ILE A 92 2.41 -13.04 -8.58
C ILE A 92 2.02 -11.75 -9.31
N VAL A 93 2.63 -11.49 -10.47
CA VAL A 93 2.37 -10.28 -11.28
C VAL A 93 0.92 -10.24 -11.75
N LEU A 94 0.41 -11.35 -12.29
CA LEU A 94 -0.89 -11.45 -12.95
C LEU A 94 -2.05 -11.79 -12.00
N SER A 95 -1.78 -12.14 -10.74
CA SER A 95 -2.82 -12.50 -9.78
C SER A 95 -3.83 -11.37 -9.55
N THR A 96 -5.10 -11.72 -9.37
CA THR A 96 -6.18 -10.80 -8.97
C THR A 96 -6.34 -10.67 -7.45
N SER A 97 -5.47 -11.31 -6.67
CA SER A 97 -5.50 -11.25 -5.21
C SER A 97 -5.11 -9.86 -4.69
N THR A 98 -5.98 -9.26 -3.89
CA THR A 98 -5.76 -7.98 -3.19
C THR A 98 -4.73 -8.09 -2.07
N ALA A 99 -4.43 -9.32 -1.64
CA ALA A 99 -3.45 -9.58 -0.59
C ALA A 99 -2.00 -9.45 -1.07
N ILE A 100 -1.75 -9.54 -2.40
CA ILE A 100 -0.40 -9.40 -2.96
C ILE A 100 -0.09 -7.91 -3.18
N PRO A 101 0.82 -7.34 -2.38
CA PRO A 101 1.09 -5.91 -2.36
C PRO A 101 1.86 -5.45 -3.59
N TYR A 102 1.73 -4.16 -3.93
CA TYR A 102 2.26 -3.60 -5.17
C TYR A 102 3.79 -3.73 -5.29
N ASP A 103 4.52 -3.46 -4.21
CA ASP A 103 5.98 -3.54 -4.18
C ASP A 103 6.49 -4.98 -4.40
N TYR A 104 5.82 -5.96 -3.80
CA TYR A 104 6.11 -7.37 -4.02
C TYR A 104 5.85 -7.80 -5.47
N ARG A 105 4.74 -7.34 -6.07
CA ARG A 105 4.45 -7.57 -7.49
C ARG A 105 5.51 -6.94 -8.39
N ALA A 106 5.98 -5.75 -8.06
CA ALA A 106 6.99 -5.06 -8.84
C ALA A 106 8.34 -5.77 -8.79
N LEU A 107 8.75 -6.28 -7.62
CA LEU A 107 9.95 -7.12 -7.50
C LEU A 107 9.82 -8.42 -8.29
N ALA A 108 8.65 -9.06 -8.25
CA ALA A 108 8.39 -10.24 -9.08
C ALA A 108 8.39 -9.91 -10.58
N ALA A 109 7.88 -8.72 -10.96
CA ALA A 109 7.90 -8.25 -12.33
C ALA A 109 9.33 -8.01 -12.85
N ASP A 110 10.19 -7.43 -12.01
CA ASP A 110 11.59 -7.18 -12.32
C ASP A 110 12.35 -8.49 -12.59
N GLU A 111 12.18 -9.47 -11.69
CA GLU A 111 12.74 -10.80 -11.88
C GLU A 111 12.15 -11.53 -13.10
N LEU A 112 10.84 -11.40 -13.36
CA LEU A 112 10.21 -11.99 -14.54
C LEU A 112 10.75 -11.39 -15.83
N LEU A 113 10.96 -10.08 -15.86
CA LEU A 113 11.58 -9.40 -17.00
C LEU A 113 13.01 -9.91 -17.22
N ARG A 114 13.79 -10.07 -16.14
CA ARG A 114 15.18 -10.57 -16.20
C ARG A 114 15.25 -12.00 -16.72
N PHE A 115 14.36 -12.88 -16.29
CA PHE A 115 14.27 -14.27 -16.76
C PHE A 115 13.66 -14.41 -18.16
N GLY A 116 12.83 -13.44 -18.55
CA GLY A 116 11.99 -13.48 -19.74
C GLY A 116 10.61 -14.08 -19.44
N PRO A 117 9.52 -13.41 -19.87
CA PRO A 117 8.14 -13.84 -19.58
C PRO A 117 7.76 -15.17 -20.24
N GLY A 118 8.44 -15.55 -21.33
CA GLY A 118 8.26 -16.84 -21.99
C GLY A 118 6.78 -17.12 -22.36
N PRO A 119 6.19 -18.25 -21.93
CA PRO A 119 4.82 -18.62 -22.28
C PRO A 119 3.76 -17.66 -21.73
N PHE A 120 4.08 -16.86 -20.71
CA PHE A 120 3.15 -15.92 -20.07
C PHE A 120 3.04 -14.57 -20.80
N THR A 121 3.70 -14.42 -21.95
CA THR A 121 3.62 -13.18 -22.75
C THR A 121 2.17 -12.88 -23.14
N GLY A 122 1.40 -13.88 -23.56
CA GLY A 122 -0.02 -13.69 -23.94
C GLY A 122 -0.89 -13.24 -22.77
N ASP A 123 -0.68 -13.80 -21.57
CA ASP A 123 -1.44 -13.42 -20.37
C ASP A 123 -1.12 -11.98 -19.92
N LEU A 124 0.13 -11.54 -20.11
CA LEU A 124 0.53 -10.14 -19.90
C LEU A 124 -0.16 -9.22 -20.90
N GLU A 125 -0.26 -9.62 -22.17
CA GLU A 125 -0.97 -8.84 -23.20
C GLU A 125 -2.46 -8.73 -22.86
N GLU A 126 -3.09 -9.83 -22.46
CA GLU A 126 -4.49 -9.82 -22.01
C GLU A 126 -4.69 -8.88 -20.80
N ALA A 127 -3.79 -8.90 -19.82
CA ALA A 127 -3.86 -8.01 -18.67
C ALA A 127 -3.73 -6.52 -19.05
N VAL A 128 -3.00 -6.21 -20.13
CA VAL A 128 -2.92 -4.84 -20.67
C VAL A 128 -4.21 -4.48 -21.39
N ASP A 129 -4.69 -5.35 -22.27
CA ASP A 129 -5.78 -5.08 -23.21
C ASP A 129 -7.15 -5.08 -22.53
N ALA A 130 -7.33 -5.86 -21.46
CA ALA A 130 -8.59 -5.97 -20.72
C ALA A 130 -8.79 -4.90 -19.63
N TYR A 131 -7.81 -4.04 -19.37
CA TYR A 131 -7.91 -3.04 -18.31
C TYR A 131 -8.74 -1.83 -18.72
N GLU A 132 -9.80 -1.56 -17.95
CA GLU A 132 -10.61 -0.35 -18.06
C GLU A 132 -10.17 0.68 -16.99
N PRO A 133 -9.70 1.88 -17.39
CA PRO A 133 -9.35 2.93 -16.45
C PRO A 133 -10.54 3.40 -15.61
N LEU A 134 -10.28 3.67 -14.33
CA LEU A 134 -11.28 4.25 -13.43
C LEU A 134 -11.60 5.71 -13.82
N GLY A 135 -12.86 6.10 -13.59
CA GLY A 135 -13.32 7.47 -13.79
C GLY A 135 -12.76 8.44 -12.75
N HIS A 136 -12.95 9.73 -12.99
CA HIS A 136 -12.62 10.79 -12.04
C HIS A 136 -13.77 11.76 -11.90
N ARG A 137 -14.10 12.14 -10.66
CA ARG A 137 -15.11 13.14 -10.39
C ARG A 137 -14.65 14.49 -10.90
N THR A 138 -15.51 15.15 -11.69
CA THR A 138 -15.17 16.46 -12.26
C THR A 138 -15.23 17.56 -11.20
N THR A 139 -14.40 18.59 -11.38
CA THR A 139 -14.46 19.80 -10.54
C THR A 139 -15.85 20.47 -10.59
N GLU A 140 -16.54 20.41 -11.74
CA GLU A 140 -17.90 20.92 -11.89
C GLU A 140 -18.89 20.19 -10.98
N THR A 141 -18.82 18.85 -10.94
CA THR A 141 -19.66 18.03 -10.04
C THR A 141 -19.45 18.42 -8.58
N LYS A 142 -18.20 18.69 -8.16
CA LYS A 142 -17.89 19.13 -6.79
C LYS A 142 -18.46 20.52 -6.47
N LEU A 143 -18.41 21.44 -7.43
CA LEU A 143 -18.90 22.82 -7.27
C LEU A 143 -20.41 22.91 -7.10
N VAL A 144 -21.16 21.94 -7.62
CA VAL A 144 -22.63 21.88 -7.53
C VAL A 144 -23.11 21.43 -6.14
N VAL A 145 -22.22 20.88 -5.30
CA VAL A 145 -22.58 20.46 -3.94
C VAL A 145 -22.83 21.68 -3.05
N THR A 146 -24.11 22.01 -2.82
CA THR A 146 -24.55 23.13 -1.99
C THR A 146 -24.62 22.74 -0.50
N THR A 147 -23.48 22.50 0.13
CA THR A 147 -23.40 22.31 1.59
C THR A 147 -22.46 23.33 2.20
N ASP A 148 -22.89 23.92 3.33
CA ASP A 148 -22.05 24.77 4.19
C ASP A 148 -21.23 23.92 5.19
N GLY A 149 -21.39 22.59 5.16
CA GLY A 149 -20.61 21.64 5.94
C GLY A 149 -19.14 21.65 5.56
N ILE A 150 -18.27 21.56 6.57
CA ILE A 150 -16.81 21.45 6.42
C ILE A 150 -16.44 20.14 5.71
N ASP A 151 -17.30 19.13 5.87
CA ASP A 151 -17.17 17.82 5.26
C ASP A 151 -18.33 17.66 4.27
N HIS A 152 -18.01 17.42 3.00
CA HIS A 152 -19.03 17.04 2.02
C HIS A 152 -19.77 15.80 2.56
N LEU A 153 -21.10 15.89 2.67
CA LEU A 153 -21.95 14.77 3.05
C LEU A 153 -22.16 13.92 1.80
N PHE A 154 -21.28 12.95 1.61
CA PHE A 154 -21.50 11.85 0.67
C PHE A 154 -22.26 10.73 1.39
N GLU A 155 -23.04 9.97 0.65
CA GLU A 155 -23.78 8.85 1.22
C GLU A 155 -22.79 7.75 1.65
N VAL A 156 -22.64 7.59 2.96
CA VAL A 156 -21.90 6.46 3.55
C VAL A 156 -22.85 5.27 3.58
N PRO A 157 -22.45 4.08 3.10
CA PRO A 157 -23.29 2.89 3.21
C PRO A 157 -23.71 2.64 4.66
N ASP A 158 -25.01 2.44 4.89
CA ASP A 158 -25.57 2.35 6.25
C ASP A 158 -25.12 1.09 7.01
N THR A 159 -24.76 0.03 6.28
CA THR A 159 -24.38 -1.26 6.86
C THR A 159 -22.87 -1.49 6.86
N VAL A 160 -22.37 -2.19 7.88
CA VAL A 160 -20.96 -2.65 7.94
C VAL A 160 -20.61 -3.48 6.71
N ALA A 161 -21.51 -4.34 6.26
CA ALA A 161 -21.33 -5.16 5.06
C ALA A 161 -21.13 -4.28 3.81
N GLY A 162 -22.03 -3.33 3.57
CA GLY A 162 -21.90 -2.41 2.43
C GLY A 162 -20.61 -1.59 2.46
N ARG A 163 -20.14 -1.18 3.64
CA ARG A 163 -18.84 -0.49 3.79
C ARG A 163 -17.65 -1.40 3.50
N ILE A 164 -17.70 -2.66 3.91
CA ILE A 164 -16.69 -3.67 3.56
C ILE A 164 -16.69 -3.95 2.05
N ASP A 165 -17.88 -4.02 1.43
CA ASP A 165 -18.03 -4.32 0.02
C ASP A 165 -17.43 -3.23 -0.87
N VAL A 166 -17.67 -1.95 -0.56
CA VAL A 166 -17.08 -0.84 -1.34
C VAL A 166 -15.55 -0.79 -1.22
N LEU A 167 -14.98 -1.07 -0.03
CA LEU A 167 -13.52 -1.15 0.12
C LEU A 167 -12.95 -2.35 -0.64
N THR A 168 -13.63 -3.50 -0.60
CA THR A 168 -13.23 -4.69 -1.33
C THR A 168 -13.26 -4.46 -2.85
N ALA A 169 -14.29 -3.79 -3.35
CA ALA A 169 -14.41 -3.41 -4.75
C ALA A 169 -13.28 -2.46 -5.18
N ALA A 170 -12.96 -1.45 -4.35
CA ALA A 170 -11.84 -0.54 -4.61
C ALA A 170 -10.49 -1.26 -4.65
N SER A 171 -10.24 -2.18 -3.70
CA SER A 171 -9.02 -3.00 -3.68
C SER A 171 -8.88 -3.84 -4.95
N ARG A 172 -9.97 -4.47 -5.41
CA ARG A 172 -9.98 -5.25 -6.66
C ARG A 172 -9.65 -4.38 -7.85
N ALA A 173 -10.31 -3.22 -7.99
CA ALA A 173 -10.06 -2.29 -9.10
C ALA A 173 -8.60 -1.82 -9.15
N LYS A 174 -8.01 -1.45 -8.01
CA LYS A 174 -6.60 -1.01 -7.93
C LYS A 174 -5.60 -2.15 -8.08
N THR A 175 -6.00 -3.37 -7.76
CA THR A 175 -5.22 -4.57 -8.10
C THR A 175 -5.16 -4.78 -9.62
N LEU A 176 -6.28 -4.58 -10.33
CA LEU A 176 -6.29 -4.64 -11.81
C LEU A 176 -5.40 -3.56 -12.42
N GLU A 177 -5.46 -2.33 -11.91
CA GLU A 177 -4.56 -1.25 -12.35
C GLU A 177 -3.09 -1.61 -12.10
N SER A 178 -2.77 -2.18 -10.94
CA SER A 178 -1.41 -2.62 -10.61
C SER A 178 -0.89 -3.70 -11.57
N ARG A 179 -1.73 -4.68 -11.93
CA ARG A 179 -1.43 -5.70 -12.95
C ARG A 179 -1.14 -5.06 -14.30
N HIS A 180 -2.02 -4.15 -14.73
CA HIS A 180 -1.88 -3.42 -16.00
C HIS A 180 -0.56 -2.63 -16.06
N LEU A 181 -0.25 -1.85 -15.02
CA LEU A 181 0.98 -1.03 -14.97
C LEU A 181 2.24 -1.89 -15.10
N LEU A 182 2.34 -2.98 -14.34
CA LEU A 182 3.51 -3.85 -14.35
C LEU A 182 3.60 -4.67 -15.65
N ALA A 183 2.48 -5.18 -16.16
CA ALA A 183 2.46 -5.90 -17.44
C ALA A 183 2.93 -5.02 -18.60
N ARG A 184 2.50 -3.74 -18.65
CA ARG A 184 2.99 -2.78 -19.65
C ARG A 184 4.49 -2.56 -19.57
N ARG A 185 5.06 -2.50 -18.36
CA ARG A 185 6.51 -2.34 -18.16
C ARG A 185 7.28 -3.58 -18.58
N ILE A 186 6.82 -4.78 -18.21
CA ILE A 186 7.44 -6.06 -18.63
C ILE A 186 7.42 -6.20 -20.15
N LEU A 187 6.31 -5.84 -20.80
CA LEU A 187 6.16 -5.90 -22.27
C LEU A 187 6.89 -4.76 -23.00
N GLY A 188 7.55 -3.83 -22.30
CA GLY A 188 8.21 -2.67 -22.91
C GLY A 188 7.25 -1.64 -23.52
N ARG A 189 5.95 -1.70 -23.19
CA ARG A 189 4.89 -0.77 -23.65
C ARG A 189 4.72 0.45 -22.72
N ALA A 190 5.50 0.52 -21.65
CA ALA A 190 5.61 1.66 -20.75
C ALA A 190 7.05 1.77 -20.23
N PRO A 191 7.53 2.98 -19.94
CA PRO A 191 8.85 3.15 -19.33
C PRO A 191 8.84 2.58 -17.89
N ARG A 192 10.00 2.04 -17.50
CA ARG A 192 10.37 1.81 -16.10
C ARG A 192 10.58 3.17 -15.39
N ALA A 193 10.91 3.15 -14.11
CA ALA A 193 11.17 4.35 -13.32
C ALA A 193 12.10 5.31 -14.08
N GLN A 194 11.65 6.55 -14.27
CA GLN A 194 12.44 7.59 -14.91
C GLN A 194 13.35 8.26 -13.88
N ALA A 195 14.31 9.08 -14.35
CA ALA A 195 15.09 9.92 -13.46
C ALA A 195 14.14 10.84 -12.67
N PRO A 196 14.32 10.97 -11.33
CA PRO A 196 13.41 11.75 -10.50
C PRO A 196 13.44 13.23 -10.91
N ALA A 197 12.25 13.82 -11.08
CA ALA A 197 12.09 15.23 -11.42
C ALA A 197 12.14 16.14 -10.18
N SER A 198 11.84 15.60 -9.00
CA SER A 198 11.79 16.34 -7.74
C SER A 198 12.43 15.55 -6.59
N GLU A 199 12.68 16.23 -5.47
CA GLU A 199 13.17 15.61 -4.25
C GLU A 199 12.21 14.54 -3.72
N ALA A 200 10.89 14.77 -3.84
CA ALA A 200 9.87 13.80 -3.46
C ALA A 200 9.98 12.50 -4.28
N GLU A 201 10.18 12.63 -5.59
CA GLU A 201 10.37 11.48 -6.47
C GLU A 201 11.67 10.75 -6.16
N ARG A 202 12.76 11.49 -5.88
CA ARG A 202 14.05 10.91 -5.52
C ARG A 202 13.93 10.04 -4.27
N LEU A 203 13.27 10.52 -3.22
CA LEU A 203 13.06 9.77 -1.99
C LEU A 203 12.29 8.46 -2.22
N ILE A 204 11.32 8.45 -3.13
CA ILE A 204 10.56 7.24 -3.49
C ILE A 204 11.45 6.28 -4.30
N VAL A 205 12.18 6.77 -5.30
CA VAL A 205 13.08 5.93 -6.13
C VAL A 205 14.14 5.27 -5.27
N ASP A 206 14.77 6.04 -4.37
CA ASP A 206 15.84 5.57 -3.49
C ASP A 206 15.33 4.47 -2.54
N ASP A 207 14.07 4.53 -2.10
CA ASP A 207 13.49 3.55 -1.17
C ASP A 207 12.79 2.36 -1.86
N ALA A 208 12.23 2.53 -3.07
CA ALA A 208 11.41 1.50 -3.75
C ALA A 208 12.18 0.21 -4.06
N GLY A 209 13.48 0.29 -4.34
CA GLY A 209 14.37 -0.86 -4.53
C GLY A 209 14.15 -1.69 -5.81
N THR A 210 13.37 -1.17 -6.77
CA THR A 210 13.24 -1.72 -8.13
C THR A 210 12.83 -0.60 -9.09
N ASP A 211 13.28 -0.65 -10.34
CA ASP A 211 12.88 0.29 -11.38
C ASP A 211 11.51 -0.06 -12.00
N MET A 212 10.88 -1.15 -11.57
CA MET A 212 9.50 -1.47 -11.93
C MET A 212 8.47 -0.57 -11.25
N ILE A 213 8.87 0.24 -10.27
CA ILE A 213 8.03 1.19 -9.54
C ILE A 213 8.41 2.61 -9.97
N SER A 214 7.45 3.35 -10.52
CA SER A 214 7.62 4.78 -10.82
C SER A 214 7.10 5.63 -9.65
N PRO A 215 7.73 6.77 -9.29
CA PRO A 215 7.18 7.71 -8.31
C PRO A 215 5.75 8.16 -8.63
N SER A 216 5.41 8.28 -9.91
CA SER A 216 4.06 8.58 -10.37
C SER A 216 3.01 7.55 -9.95
N ASP A 217 3.42 6.31 -9.64
CA ASP A 217 2.51 5.28 -9.13
C ASP A 217 2.03 5.59 -7.70
N TYR A 218 2.72 6.50 -6.99
CA TYR A 218 2.34 6.96 -5.66
C TYR A 218 1.69 8.35 -5.66
N LEU A 219 1.43 8.93 -6.83
CA LEU A 219 0.52 10.07 -6.95
C LEU A 219 -0.91 9.55 -6.79
N VAL A 220 -1.55 9.96 -5.71
CA VAL A 220 -2.90 9.52 -5.34
C VAL A 220 -3.93 10.51 -5.89
N PRO A 221 -4.72 10.14 -6.90
CA PRO A 221 -5.82 10.97 -7.37
C PRO A 221 -7.02 10.81 -6.43
N TRP A 222 -7.18 11.74 -5.51
CA TRP A 222 -8.25 11.72 -4.50
C TRP A 222 -9.67 11.67 -5.09
N ASP A 223 -9.81 12.10 -6.34
CA ASP A 223 -11.09 12.19 -7.07
C ASP A 223 -11.37 10.99 -7.97
N GLN A 224 -10.49 9.99 -7.96
CA GLN A 224 -10.72 8.75 -8.68
C GLN A 224 -11.96 8.07 -8.12
N GLU A 225 -12.91 7.74 -9.00
CA GLU A 225 -14.19 7.16 -8.66
C GLU A 225 -14.14 5.64 -8.73
N PHE A 226 -14.74 5.02 -7.71
CA PHE A 226 -14.89 3.58 -7.59
C PHE A 226 -16.36 3.20 -7.70
N PRO A 227 -16.67 2.07 -8.37
CA PRO A 227 -18.05 1.62 -8.47
C PRO A 227 -18.64 1.38 -7.08
N GLY A 228 -19.83 1.96 -6.84
CA GLY A 228 -20.61 1.71 -5.63
C GLY A 228 -21.17 0.28 -5.62
N ALA A 229 -21.60 -0.19 -4.45
CA ALA A 229 -22.29 -1.47 -4.32
C ALA A 229 -23.68 -1.41 -4.99
N ASP A 230 -24.04 -2.41 -5.79
CA ASP A 230 -25.39 -2.67 -6.32
C ASP A 230 -26.21 -1.42 -6.71
N GLY A 231 -25.69 -0.63 -7.66
CA GLY A 231 -26.39 0.54 -8.20
C GLY A 231 -26.30 1.82 -7.35
N ALA A 232 -25.56 1.78 -6.22
CA ALA A 232 -25.19 2.98 -5.48
C ALA A 232 -24.28 3.90 -6.30
N ALA A 233 -24.30 5.19 -5.98
CA ALA A 233 -23.44 6.19 -6.60
C ALA A 233 -21.95 5.82 -6.41
N ALA A 234 -21.14 6.19 -7.39
CA ALA A 234 -19.69 6.01 -7.31
C ALA A 234 -19.10 6.86 -6.18
N LEU A 235 -18.19 6.28 -5.40
CA LEU A 235 -17.47 6.96 -4.33
C LEU A 235 -16.06 7.30 -4.81
N THR A 236 -15.58 8.49 -4.47
CA THR A 236 -14.19 8.89 -4.71
C THR A 236 -13.25 8.28 -3.69
N LEU A 237 -11.95 8.27 -3.99
CA LEU A 237 -10.93 7.82 -3.04
C LEU A 237 -10.98 8.61 -1.73
N ALA A 238 -11.13 9.94 -1.80
CA ALA A 238 -11.26 10.78 -0.59
C ALA A 238 -12.43 10.32 0.29
N GLU A 239 -13.57 9.99 -0.31
CA GLU A 239 -14.77 9.51 0.39
C GLU A 239 -14.55 8.13 1.01
N LEU A 240 -13.93 7.19 0.29
CA LEU A 240 -13.58 5.87 0.83
C LEU A 240 -12.64 5.97 2.04
N MET A 241 -11.66 6.87 1.98
CA MET A 241 -10.72 7.10 3.09
C MET A 241 -11.42 7.70 4.32
N ARG A 242 -12.41 8.58 4.11
CA ARG A 242 -13.27 9.07 5.18
C ARG A 242 -14.15 7.98 5.78
N ILE A 243 -14.69 7.04 4.97
CA ILE A 243 -15.41 5.86 5.49
C ILE A 243 -14.52 5.07 6.45
N VAL A 244 -13.28 4.78 6.04
CA VAL A 244 -12.30 4.08 6.88
C VAL A 244 -12.03 4.85 8.18
N LEU A 245 -11.88 6.17 8.11
CA LEU A 245 -11.57 7.02 9.26
C LEU A 245 -12.74 7.18 10.24
N LEU A 246 -13.97 7.26 9.74
CA LEU A 246 -15.15 7.59 10.55
C LEU A 246 -15.85 6.37 11.13
N CYS A 247 -15.83 5.23 10.42
CA CYS A 247 -16.60 4.05 10.80
C CYS A 247 -15.87 3.19 11.86
N PRO A 248 -16.50 2.88 13.01
CA PRO A 248 -15.83 2.20 14.14
C PRO A 248 -15.25 0.82 13.84
N GLU A 249 -15.85 0.05 12.93
CA GLU A 249 -15.40 -1.31 12.60
C GLU A 249 -13.95 -1.36 12.10
N PHE A 250 -13.48 -0.31 11.42
CA PHE A 250 -12.11 -0.23 10.89
C PHE A 250 -11.08 0.16 11.97
N LYS A 251 -11.55 0.52 13.17
CA LYS A 251 -10.70 0.90 14.32
C LYS A 251 -10.46 -0.28 15.28
N LEU A 252 -11.16 -1.39 15.06
CA LEU A 252 -11.12 -2.57 15.94
C LEU A 252 -10.22 -3.67 15.35
N PRO A 253 -9.59 -4.50 16.19
CA PRO A 253 -8.82 -5.67 15.74
C PRO A 253 -9.73 -6.84 15.34
N ASP A 254 -10.80 -6.61 14.57
CA ASP A 254 -11.70 -7.68 14.10
C ASP A 254 -11.04 -8.48 12.98
N VAL A 255 -10.92 -9.79 13.15
CA VAL A 255 -10.23 -10.71 12.22
C VAL A 255 -10.88 -10.78 10.83
N ARG A 256 -12.12 -10.33 10.67
CA ARG A 256 -12.85 -10.30 9.39
C ARG A 256 -12.66 -8.97 8.69
N VAL A 257 -12.63 -7.86 9.44
CA VAL A 257 -12.54 -6.50 8.89
C VAL A 257 -11.09 -6.12 8.63
N ARG A 258 -10.17 -6.55 9.51
CA ARG A 258 -8.78 -6.14 9.47
C ARG A 258 -8.05 -6.54 8.17
N PRO A 259 -8.23 -7.77 7.64
CA PRO A 259 -7.65 -8.13 6.34
C PRO A 259 -8.16 -7.23 5.21
N VAL A 260 -9.45 -6.91 5.17
CA VAL A 260 -10.03 -6.01 4.15
C VAL A 260 -9.40 -4.63 4.20
N LEU A 261 -9.21 -4.09 5.40
CA LEU A 261 -8.58 -2.79 5.59
C LEU A 261 -7.12 -2.79 5.10
N VAL A 262 -6.35 -3.82 5.46
CA VAL A 262 -4.95 -3.96 5.04
C VAL A 262 -4.83 -4.12 3.53
N ASP A 263 -5.68 -4.94 2.93
CA ASP A 263 -5.77 -5.13 1.48
C ASP A 263 -6.14 -3.82 0.77
N PHE A 264 -7.05 -3.04 1.35
CA PHE A 264 -7.42 -1.71 0.85
C PHE A 264 -6.23 -0.77 0.82
N TYR A 265 -5.49 -0.62 1.91
CA TYR A 265 -4.30 0.23 1.90
C TYR A 265 -3.21 -0.27 0.93
N ARG A 266 -2.94 -1.59 0.91
CA ARG A 266 -1.92 -2.19 0.03
C ARG A 266 -2.27 -2.11 -1.45
N SER A 267 -3.55 -2.23 -1.78
CA SER A 267 -4.01 -2.17 -3.18
C SER A 267 -4.19 -0.74 -3.65
N VAL A 268 -4.88 0.08 -2.84
CA VAL A 268 -5.36 1.41 -3.25
C VAL A 268 -4.30 2.48 -3.07
N LEU A 269 -3.61 2.48 -1.93
CA LEU A 269 -2.51 3.41 -1.66
C LEU A 269 -1.13 2.81 -1.94
N ARG A 270 -1.08 1.54 -2.39
CA ARG A 270 0.16 0.84 -2.78
C ARG A 270 1.21 0.80 -1.66
N ILE A 271 0.79 0.86 -0.39
CA ILE A 271 1.74 0.72 0.73
C ILE A 271 2.50 -0.59 0.60
N SER A 272 3.75 -0.61 1.04
CA SER A 272 4.57 -1.82 1.00
C SER A 272 3.89 -2.97 1.75
N GLY A 273 4.02 -4.19 1.23
CA GLY A 273 3.59 -5.41 1.91
C GLY A 273 4.10 -5.57 3.33
N ARG A 274 5.32 -5.09 3.60
CA ARG A 274 5.97 -5.13 4.92
C ARG A 274 5.69 -3.91 5.79
N SER A 275 5.03 -2.90 5.25
CA SER A 275 4.62 -1.75 6.04
C SER A 275 3.51 -2.11 7.02
N ILE A 276 3.44 -1.37 8.12
CA ILE A 276 2.44 -1.57 9.17
C ILE A 276 1.59 -0.32 9.27
N ILE A 277 0.28 -0.50 9.20
CA ILE A 277 -0.70 0.52 9.60
C ILE A 277 -1.25 0.10 10.96
N GLY A 278 -1.18 0.96 11.97
CA GLY A 278 -1.66 0.68 13.32
C GLY A 278 -3.19 0.61 13.42
N LEU A 279 -3.69 0.22 14.58
CA LEU A 279 -5.12 0.36 14.88
C LEU A 279 -5.51 1.83 14.91
N SER A 280 -6.64 2.18 14.31
CA SER A 280 -7.11 3.57 14.18
C SER A 280 -6.11 4.52 13.50
N ALA A 281 -5.07 3.98 12.86
CA ALA A 281 -4.13 4.75 12.07
C ALA A 281 -4.63 4.82 10.64
N GLY A 282 -4.26 5.87 9.92
CA GLY A 282 -4.65 5.98 8.53
C GLY A 282 -4.32 7.31 7.90
N VAL A 283 -4.87 7.48 6.72
CA VAL A 283 -4.68 8.66 5.88
C VAL A 283 -6.05 9.09 5.41
N PHE A 284 -6.24 10.38 5.26
CA PHE A 284 -7.42 10.94 4.64
C PHE A 284 -7.05 12.19 3.86
N HIS A 285 -8.00 12.69 3.08
CA HIS A 285 -7.83 13.90 2.31
C HIS A 285 -9.00 14.84 2.60
N VAL A 286 -8.69 16.00 3.19
CA VAL A 286 -9.65 17.09 3.32
C VAL A 286 -9.70 17.87 2.02
N GLU A 287 -10.90 18.00 1.47
CA GLU A 287 -11.10 18.75 0.23
C GLU A 287 -11.23 20.24 0.54
N HIS A 288 -10.27 21.03 0.09
CA HIS A 288 -10.30 22.49 0.22
C HIS A 288 -10.91 23.14 -1.01
N GLY A 289 -12.25 23.04 -1.13
CA GLY A 289 -13.00 23.62 -2.25
C GLY A 289 -12.82 22.82 -3.55
N THR A 290 -12.20 23.42 -4.57
CA THR A 290 -12.00 22.78 -5.89
C THR A 290 -10.64 22.09 -6.02
N LEU A 291 -9.93 21.87 -4.92
CA LEU A 291 -8.63 21.21 -4.98
C LEU A 291 -8.84 19.76 -5.46
N THR A 292 -8.38 19.47 -6.67
CA THR A 292 -8.40 18.13 -7.29
C THR A 292 -6.98 17.61 -7.52
N THR A 293 -5.98 18.28 -6.97
CA THR A 293 -4.57 17.97 -7.21
C THR A 293 -4.21 16.66 -6.52
N PRO A 294 -3.66 15.68 -7.26
CA PRO A 294 -3.12 14.47 -6.66
C PRO A 294 -2.06 14.78 -5.60
N SER A 295 -1.93 13.91 -4.61
CA SER A 295 -0.90 14.04 -3.57
C SER A 295 0.00 12.81 -3.56
N TYR A 296 1.29 12.98 -3.28
CA TYR A 296 2.15 11.82 -3.08
C TYR A 296 1.74 11.10 -1.80
N TYR A 297 1.56 9.78 -1.85
CA TYR A 297 1.50 8.97 -0.65
C TYR A 297 2.36 7.73 -0.83
N TYR A 298 3.47 7.68 -0.12
CA TYR A 298 4.41 6.57 -0.12
C TYR A 298 4.62 6.05 1.29
N GLN A 299 4.43 4.76 1.50
CA GLN A 299 4.79 4.08 2.74
C GLN A 299 5.65 2.86 2.40
N GLY A 300 6.94 3.03 2.59
CA GLY A 300 8.01 2.09 2.28
C GLY A 300 8.03 0.86 3.18
N ARG A 301 9.02 0.00 2.94
CA ARG A 301 9.16 -1.28 3.64
C ARG A 301 9.46 -1.08 5.11
N ASP A 302 8.82 -1.87 5.98
CA ASP A 302 8.98 -1.76 7.44
C ASP A 302 8.63 -0.37 8.02
N ALA A 303 8.05 0.53 7.21
CA ALA A 303 7.52 1.79 7.70
C ALA A 303 6.26 1.53 8.52
N ILE A 304 6.22 2.09 9.73
CA ILE A 304 5.16 1.88 10.70
C ILE A 304 4.42 3.19 10.92
N LEU A 305 3.20 3.24 10.41
CA LEU A 305 2.21 4.23 10.80
C LEU A 305 1.54 3.73 12.09
N GLY A 306 2.02 4.19 13.24
CA GLY A 306 1.64 3.67 14.55
C GLY A 306 0.17 3.92 14.94
N LYS A 307 -0.29 3.23 15.98
CA LYS A 307 -1.67 3.31 16.48
C LYS A 307 -2.14 4.76 16.65
N GLY A 308 -3.33 5.09 16.13
CA GLY A 308 -3.98 6.39 16.29
C GLY A 308 -3.31 7.55 15.54
N LEU A 309 -2.28 7.29 14.73
CA LEU A 309 -1.66 8.28 13.88
C LEU A 309 -2.48 8.46 12.60
N VAL A 310 -2.88 9.70 12.35
CA VAL A 310 -3.64 10.07 11.15
C VAL A 310 -2.86 11.12 10.36
N ILE A 311 -2.81 10.95 9.04
CA ILE A 311 -2.22 11.95 8.13
C ILE A 311 -3.35 12.56 7.31
N ASP A 312 -3.52 13.88 7.43
CA ASP A 312 -4.29 14.66 6.48
C ASP A 312 -3.38 14.98 5.28
N CYS A 313 -3.53 14.19 4.21
CA CYS A 313 -2.60 14.12 3.09
C CYS A 313 -3.01 15.08 1.97
N VAL A 314 -2.97 16.37 2.28
CA VAL A 314 -3.17 17.45 1.33
C VAL A 314 -1.79 17.96 0.91
N GLY A 315 -1.30 17.48 -0.23
CA GLY A 315 0.06 17.73 -0.72
C GLY A 315 0.88 16.46 -0.82
N GLY A 316 1.09 15.79 0.32
CA GLY A 316 1.57 14.42 0.33
C GLY A 316 2.22 13.95 1.62
N ALA A 317 2.54 12.67 1.69
CA ALA A 317 3.37 12.07 2.71
C ALA A 317 4.28 10.98 2.12
N ILE A 318 5.55 11.00 2.49
CA ILE A 318 6.55 10.00 2.12
C ILE A 318 7.15 9.45 3.41
N LEU A 319 6.93 8.16 3.66
CA LEU A 319 7.47 7.42 4.78
C LEU A 319 8.43 6.38 4.22
N GLN A 320 9.73 6.64 4.28
CA GLN A 320 10.76 5.71 3.81
C GLN A 320 10.91 4.52 4.77
N SER A 321 11.71 3.55 4.34
CA SER A 321 11.83 2.28 5.02
C SER A 321 12.28 2.40 6.47
N GLY A 322 11.74 1.52 7.32
CA GLY A 322 12.04 1.48 8.75
C GLY A 322 11.61 2.70 9.56
N SER A 323 10.95 3.70 8.96
CA SER A 323 10.40 4.84 9.68
C SER A 323 9.33 4.39 10.67
N PHE A 324 9.27 5.00 11.84
CA PHE A 324 8.32 4.67 12.90
C PHE A 324 7.65 5.94 13.41
N LEU A 325 6.38 6.11 13.06
CA LEU A 325 5.62 7.30 13.42
C LEU A 325 4.55 6.93 14.46
N GLY A 326 4.68 7.44 15.68
CA GLY A 326 3.63 7.29 16.70
C GLY A 326 3.64 5.94 17.43
N GLY A 327 2.47 5.34 17.67
CA GLY A 327 2.36 4.07 18.43
C GLY A 327 2.14 4.23 19.95
N GLY A 328 2.05 5.47 20.43
CA GLY A 328 1.58 5.78 21.78
C GLY A 328 0.08 5.54 21.96
N PHE A 329 -0.42 5.75 23.18
CA PHE A 329 -1.86 5.67 23.48
C PHE A 329 -2.64 6.92 23.03
N MET A 330 -1.94 7.96 22.59
CA MET A 330 -2.51 9.26 22.22
C MET A 330 -2.53 9.42 20.70
N PRO A 331 -3.64 9.96 20.14
CA PRO A 331 -3.73 10.22 18.71
C PRO A 331 -2.83 11.39 18.31
N ILE A 332 -2.24 11.27 17.12
CA ILE A 332 -1.43 12.31 16.49
C ILE A 332 -2.04 12.58 15.11
N LEU A 333 -2.20 13.86 14.77
CA LEU A 333 -2.60 14.31 13.45
C LEU A 333 -1.40 14.99 12.78
N ILE A 334 -0.90 14.41 11.70
CA ILE A 334 0.05 15.07 10.79
C ILE A 334 -0.78 15.84 9.77
N HIS A 335 -0.61 17.16 9.77
CA HIS A 335 -1.36 18.05 8.91
C HIS A 335 -0.41 18.65 7.87
N THR A 336 -0.70 18.41 6.59
CA THR A 336 0.25 18.72 5.50
C THR A 336 -0.12 19.98 4.72
N HIS A 337 -1.06 20.79 5.20
CA HIS A 337 -1.39 22.05 4.55
C HIS A 337 -1.72 23.14 5.58
N LYS A 338 -1.74 24.40 5.15
CA LYS A 338 -2.10 25.53 6.03
C LYS A 338 -3.00 26.50 5.31
N HIS A 339 -4.04 26.97 5.98
CA HIS A 339 -4.92 28.00 5.43
C HIS A 339 -4.20 29.34 5.33
N ILE A 340 -4.33 30.00 4.18
CA ILE A 340 -3.69 31.30 3.91
C ILE A 340 -4.75 32.40 3.86
N ARG A 341 -4.70 33.30 4.85
CA ARG A 341 -5.53 34.50 4.87
C ARG A 341 -4.95 35.59 3.96
N LYS A 342 -5.81 36.23 3.14
CA LYS A 342 -5.52 37.56 2.57
C LYS A 342 -6.23 38.66 3.36
N SER A 343 -5.58 39.82 3.43
CA SER A 343 -6.16 41.00 4.07
C SER A 343 -7.50 41.37 3.42
N GLY A 344 -8.53 41.60 4.23
CA GLY A 344 -9.87 41.99 3.77
C GLY A 344 -10.79 40.84 3.32
N GLU A 345 -10.35 39.57 3.31
CA GLU A 345 -11.20 38.43 2.99
C GLU A 345 -11.97 37.90 4.22
N ALA A 346 -13.17 37.36 3.98
CA ALA A 346 -13.94 36.65 5.01
C ALA A 346 -13.24 35.34 5.40
N GLY A 347 -13.36 34.92 6.67
CA GLY A 347 -12.75 33.66 7.15
C GLY A 347 -13.24 32.40 6.41
N ALA A 348 -14.40 32.47 5.74
CA ALA A 348 -14.88 31.40 4.86
C ALA A 348 -14.04 31.27 3.57
N SER A 349 -13.47 32.37 3.06
CA SER A 349 -12.61 32.37 1.86
C SER A 349 -11.22 31.81 2.14
N GLU A 350 -10.70 32.02 3.35
CA GLU A 350 -9.45 31.44 3.85
C GLU A 350 -9.46 29.89 3.82
N ARG A 351 -10.64 29.28 3.99
CA ARG A 351 -10.81 27.81 3.92
C ARG A 351 -10.51 27.21 2.55
N LYS A 352 -10.69 27.98 1.48
CA LYS A 352 -10.50 27.55 0.09
C LYS A 352 -9.08 27.82 -0.42
N ARG A 353 -8.25 28.52 0.34
CA ARG A 353 -6.87 28.84 -0.03
C ARG A 353 -5.91 28.21 0.96
N ILE A 354 -5.20 27.21 0.50
CA ILE A 354 -4.25 26.47 1.30
C ILE A 354 -2.84 26.57 0.70
N LEU A 355 -1.83 26.45 1.57
CA LEU A 355 -0.46 26.13 1.20
C LEU A 355 -0.23 24.66 1.56
N PRO A 356 -0.24 23.73 0.60
CA PRO A 356 0.05 22.34 0.86
C PRO A 356 1.57 22.08 0.82
N CYS A 357 2.00 21.00 1.47
CA CYS A 357 3.38 20.52 1.51
C CYS A 357 3.41 19.00 1.58
N ILE A 358 4.60 18.41 1.43
CA ILE A 358 4.82 16.98 1.58
C ILE A 358 5.49 16.74 2.93
N PHE A 359 4.87 15.92 3.77
CA PHE A 359 5.49 15.40 4.98
C PHE A 359 6.47 14.28 4.62
N VAL A 360 7.72 14.37 5.10
CA VAL A 360 8.73 13.33 4.87
C VAL A 360 9.19 12.76 6.19
N ALA A 361 9.15 11.44 6.30
CA ALA A 361 9.87 10.66 7.28
C ALA A 361 10.90 9.80 6.54
N GLU A 362 12.17 10.16 6.69
CA GLU A 362 13.29 9.49 6.04
C GLU A 362 13.56 8.11 6.65
N GLU A 363 14.49 7.37 6.05
CA GLU A 363 14.87 6.02 6.49
C GLU A 363 15.18 5.99 8.00
N GLY A 364 14.49 5.11 8.72
CA GLY A 364 14.65 4.95 10.16
C GLY A 364 14.17 6.12 11.03
N ALA A 365 13.59 7.17 10.44
CA ALA A 365 13.09 8.34 11.16
C ALA A 365 12.06 7.93 12.23
N ARG A 366 12.09 8.61 13.37
CA ARG A 366 11.18 8.31 14.49
C ARG A 366 10.41 9.54 14.93
N PHE A 367 9.08 9.45 14.85
CA PHE A 367 8.22 10.39 15.55
C PHE A 367 7.98 9.85 16.97
N PRO A 368 8.40 10.58 18.01
CA PRO A 368 8.51 9.99 19.34
C PRO A 368 7.14 9.72 19.96
N MET A 369 7.07 8.71 20.83
CA MET A 369 5.80 8.24 21.41
C MET A 369 5.16 9.22 22.40
N ASP A 370 5.92 10.22 22.86
CA ASP A 370 5.46 11.32 23.70
C ASP A 370 4.92 12.51 22.89
N ALA A 371 5.07 12.51 21.56
CA ALA A 371 4.42 13.50 20.71
C ALA A 371 2.90 13.30 20.77
N ILE A 372 2.18 14.40 21.02
CA ILE A 372 0.73 14.39 21.19
C ILE A 372 0.13 15.54 20.39
N GLY A 373 -1.01 15.29 19.75
CA GLY A 373 -1.81 16.34 19.13
C GLY A 373 -1.44 16.56 17.67
N LEU A 374 -1.24 17.82 17.30
CA LEU A 374 -1.17 18.28 15.92
C LEU A 374 0.28 18.57 15.53
N PHE A 375 0.75 17.94 14.45
CA PHE A 375 2.01 18.27 13.79
C PHE A 375 1.72 19.02 12.49
N GLU A 376 1.86 20.34 12.54
CA GLU A 376 1.70 21.24 11.40
C GLU A 376 2.95 21.19 10.50
N THR A 377 2.94 20.33 9.49
CA THR A 377 4.11 20.12 8.60
C THR A 377 4.54 21.41 7.92
N VAL A 378 3.58 22.24 7.51
CA VAL A 378 3.82 23.51 6.79
C VAL A 378 4.63 24.50 7.63
N ASP A 379 4.53 24.45 8.96
CA ASP A 379 5.27 25.38 9.84
C ASP A 379 6.80 25.17 9.75
N TYR A 380 7.22 24.02 9.24
CA TYR A 380 8.60 23.59 9.03
C TYR A 380 9.07 23.69 7.58
N LEU A 381 8.30 24.27 6.66
CA LEU A 381 8.81 24.56 5.31
C LEU A 381 10.03 25.48 5.39
N GLY A 382 11.15 25.02 4.81
CA GLY A 382 12.44 25.73 4.84
C GLY A 382 13.09 25.82 6.23
N LYS A 383 12.68 24.97 7.18
CA LYS A 383 13.23 24.91 8.54
C LYS A 383 13.43 23.46 8.97
N ASP A 384 14.33 23.24 9.93
CA ASP A 384 14.48 21.94 10.55
C ASP A 384 13.30 21.64 11.48
N THR A 385 12.87 20.38 11.49
CA THR A 385 11.91 19.90 12.49
C THR A 385 12.65 19.49 13.76
N PRO A 386 11.99 19.42 14.93
CA PRO A 386 12.63 18.95 16.16
C PRO A 386 12.89 17.43 16.15
N TYR A 387 12.51 16.71 15.08
CA TYR A 387 12.59 15.25 15.01
C TYR A 387 13.53 14.83 13.87
N GLU A 388 14.57 14.08 14.21
CA GLU A 388 15.58 13.62 13.25
C GLU A 388 14.94 12.79 12.13
N GLY A 389 15.34 13.08 10.89
CA GLY A 389 14.81 12.43 9.68
C GLY A 389 13.39 12.86 9.31
N ILE A 390 12.81 13.88 9.97
CA ILE A 390 11.48 14.40 9.63
C ILE A 390 11.63 15.81 9.05
N ARG A 391 11.00 16.05 7.89
CA ARG A 391 11.04 17.36 7.22
C ARG A 391 9.80 17.63 6.36
N ALA A 392 9.67 18.88 5.93
CA ALA A 392 8.61 19.35 5.06
C ALA A 392 9.19 19.74 3.69
N LEU A 393 8.61 19.25 2.60
CA LEU A 393 8.96 19.66 1.23
C LEU A 393 7.86 20.51 0.60
N PRO A 394 8.21 21.51 -0.23
CA PRO A 394 7.24 22.19 -1.08
C PRO A 394 6.72 21.23 -2.18
N ILE A 395 5.56 21.55 -2.77
CA ILE A 395 4.99 20.77 -3.88
C ILE A 395 5.52 21.22 -5.24
N ASP A 396 6.04 22.46 -5.33
CA ASP A 396 6.44 23.12 -6.57
C ASP A 396 7.95 22.96 -6.92
N GLU A 397 8.59 21.84 -6.56
CA GLU A 397 9.98 21.54 -6.96
C GLU A 397 10.08 20.68 -8.22
#